data_AF-A0A7V2LKS1-F1
#
_entry.id   AF-A0A7V2LKS1-F1
#
_cell.length_a   1.000
_cell.length_b   1.000
_cell.length_c   1.000
_cell.angle_alpha   90.00
_cell.angle_beta   90.00
_cell.angle_gamma   90.00
#
_symmetry.space_group_name_H-M   'P 1'
#
loop_
_entity.id
_entity.type
_entity.pdbx_description
1 polymer ?
#
loop_
_entity_poly.entity_id
_entity_poly.type
_entity_poly.pdbx_seq_one_letter_code
_entity_poly.pdbx_strand_id
1 'polypeptide(L)'
;VDERDMITGYQLRIDDGKREAVRALKALNFRVIASGDSYNDMTMLEEADHGILFRPPPNVIADYPQFPVTTEYEKLKHQLETLLG
;
A
#
# COMPACT_ATOMS: atom_id res chain seq x y z
N VAL A 1 27.27 -3.35 11.37
CA VAL A 1 28.20 -3.21 10.24
C VAL A 1 29.43 -4.03 10.55
N ASP A 2 30.11 -4.57 9.54
CA ASP A 2 31.36 -5.31 9.73
C ASP A 2 32.56 -4.36 9.83
N GLU A 3 33.76 -4.91 9.91
CA GLU A 3 35.03 -4.17 9.99
C GLU A 3 35.34 -3.35 8.72
N ARG A 4 34.56 -3.51 7.64
CA ARG A 4 34.65 -2.75 6.40
C ARG A 4 33.48 -1.77 6.23
N ASP A 5 32.75 -1.48 7.31
CA ASP A 5 31.55 -0.65 7.33
C ASP A 5 30.39 -1.16 6.46
N MET A 6 30.35 -2.47 6.16
CA MET A 6 29.27 -3.06 5.35
C MET A 6 28.06 -3.44 6.19
N ILE A 7 26.87 -3.41 5.58
CA ILE A 7 25.63 -3.88 6.22
C ILE A 7 25.72 -5.39 6.45
N THR A 8 25.67 -5.80 7.73
CA THR A 8 25.79 -7.21 8.15
C THR A 8 24.45 -7.90 8.35
N GLY A 9 23.34 -7.18 8.21
CA GLY A 9 22.01 -7.73 8.39
C GLY A 9 20.95 -6.64 8.51
N TYR A 10 19.73 -7.10 8.72
CA TYR A 10 18.57 -6.25 8.97
C TYR A 10 17.64 -6.96 9.96
N GLN A 11 16.80 -6.18 10.63
CA GLN A 11 15.74 -6.69 11.49
C GLN A 11 14.42 -6.11 11.02
N LEU A 12 13.47 -6.97 10.67
CA LEU A 12 12.12 -6.55 10.36
C LEU A 12 11.45 -6.03 11.64
N ARG A 13 10.75 -4.90 11.53
CA ARG A 13 10.12 -4.24 12.68
C ARG A 13 9.01 -5.08 13.28
N ILE A 14 8.08 -5.50 12.43
CA ILE A 14 6.89 -6.31 12.74
C ILE A 14 6.49 -7.10 11.49
N ASP A 15 5.77 -8.19 11.68
CA ASP A 15 5.12 -8.92 10.59
C ASP A 15 3.99 -8.08 9.97
N ASP A 16 3.79 -8.22 8.67
CA ASP A 16 2.78 -7.49 7.86
C ASP A 16 2.65 -5.99 8.18
N GLY A 17 3.80 -5.31 8.30
CA GLY A 17 3.85 -3.97 8.88
C GLY A 17 3.06 -2.88 8.16
N LYS A 18 2.72 -3.07 6.87
CA LYS A 18 1.86 -2.13 6.12
C LYS A 18 0.39 -2.30 6.52
N ARG A 19 -0.09 -3.54 6.66
CA ARG A 19 -1.43 -3.83 7.16
C ARG A 19 -1.62 -3.35 8.60
N GLU A 20 -0.64 -3.60 9.46
CA GLU A 20 -0.70 -3.17 10.86
C GLU A 20 -0.72 -1.64 11.00
N ALA A 21 -0.06 -0.91 10.10
CA ALA A 21 -0.16 0.55 10.06
C ALA A 21 -1.59 1.01 9.74
N VAL A 22 -2.25 0.39 8.75
CA VAL A 22 -3.65 0.69 8.41
C VAL A 22 -4.58 0.36 9.58
N ARG A 23 -4.42 -0.81 10.22
CA ARG A 23 -5.20 -1.20 11.40
C ARG A 23 -5.07 -0.19 12.54
N ALA A 24 -3.84 0.26 12.83
CA ALA A 24 -3.60 1.25 13.87
C ALA A 24 -4.28 2.60 13.57
N LEU A 25 -4.24 3.06 12.30
CA LEU A 25 -4.96 4.28 11.90
C LEU A 25 -6.48 4.11 12.04
N LYS A 26 -7.02 2.97 11.63
CA LYS A 26 -8.45 2.66 11.77
C LYS A 26 -8.87 2.55 13.24
N ALA A 27 -8.01 2.01 14.11
CA ALA A 27 -8.25 1.96 15.56
C ALA A 27 -8.33 3.36 16.21
N LEU A 28 -7.73 4.37 15.58
CA LEU A 28 -7.86 5.78 15.96
C LEU A 28 -9.06 6.48 15.28
N ASN A 29 -9.98 5.70 14.69
CA ASN A 29 -11.17 6.16 13.95
C ASN A 29 -10.88 6.99 12.69
N PHE A 30 -9.70 6.85 12.08
CA PHE A 30 -9.46 7.41 10.75
C PHE A 30 -10.07 6.51 9.66
N ARG A 31 -10.62 7.16 8.63
CA ARG A 31 -10.86 6.52 7.33
C ARG A 31 -9.56 6.48 6.55
N VAL A 32 -9.19 5.31 6.04
CA VAL A 32 -7.90 5.09 5.38
C VAL A 32 -8.12 4.77 3.91
N ILE A 33 -7.51 5.58 3.05
CA ILE A 33 -7.33 5.29 1.62
C ILE A 33 -5.87 4.89 1.42
N ALA A 34 -5.63 3.73 0.83
CA ALA A 34 -4.30 3.20 0.59
C ALA A 34 -4.03 3.04 -0.91
N SER A 35 -2.77 3.27 -1.31
CA SER A 35 -2.30 3.08 -2.67
C SER A 35 -1.02 2.25 -2.66
N GLY A 36 -0.91 1.29 -3.59
CA GLY A 36 0.24 0.40 -3.73
C GLY A 36 0.40 -0.08 -5.16
N ASP A 37 1.45 -0.81 -5.47
CA ASP A 37 1.78 -1.19 -6.85
C ASP A 37 2.14 -2.67 -7.00
N SER A 38 2.38 -3.40 -5.91
CA SER A 38 2.92 -4.75 -5.96
C SER A 38 2.27 -5.72 -4.96
N TYR A 39 2.55 -7.01 -5.09
CA TYR A 39 1.99 -8.05 -4.19
C TYR A 39 2.23 -7.77 -2.70
N ASN A 40 3.33 -7.11 -2.33
CA ASN A 40 3.63 -6.82 -0.92
C ASN A 40 2.78 -5.67 -0.34
N ASP A 41 1.88 -5.08 -1.14
CA ASP A 41 0.91 -4.08 -0.71
C ASP A 41 -0.49 -4.67 -0.50
N MET A 42 -0.77 -5.88 -0.97
CA MET A 42 -2.14 -6.41 -1.07
C MET A 42 -2.85 -6.46 0.28
N THR A 43 -2.16 -6.94 1.31
CA THR A 43 -2.72 -7.00 2.68
C THR A 43 -3.07 -5.62 3.24
N MET A 44 -2.31 -4.59 2.89
CA MET A 44 -2.60 -3.19 3.24
C MET A 44 -3.79 -2.65 2.45
N LEU A 45 -3.86 -2.93 1.15
CA LEU A 45 -4.95 -2.48 0.27
C LEU A 45 -6.29 -3.12 0.64
N GLU A 46 -6.29 -4.40 1.03
CA GLU A 46 -7.47 -5.12 1.51
C GLU A 46 -7.96 -4.63 2.88
N GLU A 47 -7.06 -4.19 3.75
CA GLU A 47 -7.39 -3.71 5.10
C GLU A 47 -7.90 -2.25 5.10
N ALA A 48 -7.49 -1.45 4.13
CA ALA A 48 -7.91 -0.06 3.97
C ALA A 48 -9.41 0.04 3.64
N ASP A 49 -10.03 1.20 3.91
CA ASP A 49 -11.43 1.42 3.52
C ASP A 49 -11.56 1.55 2.01
N HIS A 50 -10.52 2.07 1.35
CA HIS A 50 -10.37 2.03 -0.10
C HIS A 50 -8.92 1.74 -0.49
N GLY A 51 -8.70 0.67 -1.25
CA GLY A 51 -7.42 0.34 -1.87
C GLY A 51 -7.39 0.75 -3.35
N ILE A 52 -6.26 1.29 -3.82
CA ILE A 52 -6.01 1.66 -5.22
C ILE A 52 -4.68 1.07 -5.67
N LEU A 53 -4.63 0.50 -6.86
CA LEU A 53 -3.36 0.15 -7.50
C LEU A 53 -2.84 1.34 -8.31
N PHE A 54 -1.61 1.77 -8.04
CA PHE A 54 -0.94 2.85 -8.75
C PHE A 54 0.27 2.32 -9.52
N ARG A 55 0.20 2.35 -10.85
CA ARG A 55 1.22 1.82 -11.77
C ARG A 55 1.65 0.37 -11.48
N PRO A 56 0.71 -0.56 -11.18
CA PRO A 56 1.08 -1.97 -10.96
C PRO A 56 1.56 -2.64 -12.25
N PRO A 57 2.34 -3.73 -12.14
CA PRO A 57 2.65 -4.56 -13.29
C PRO A 57 1.40 -5.36 -13.75
N PRO A 58 1.31 -5.78 -15.02
CA PRO A 58 0.11 -6.40 -15.58
C PRO A 58 -0.39 -7.65 -14.86
N ASN A 59 0.52 -8.46 -14.32
CA ASN A 59 0.18 -9.66 -13.55
C ASN A 59 -0.52 -9.33 -12.23
N VAL A 60 -0.13 -8.25 -11.56
CA VAL A 60 -0.81 -7.79 -10.33
C VAL A 60 -2.22 -7.31 -10.65
N ILE A 61 -2.42 -6.62 -11.78
CA ILE A 61 -3.76 -6.21 -12.23
C ILE A 61 -4.64 -7.44 -12.50
N ALA A 62 -4.09 -8.46 -13.17
CA ALA A 62 -4.82 -9.67 -13.51
C ALA A 62 -5.22 -10.48 -12.26
N ASP A 63 -4.35 -10.54 -11.25
CA ASP A 63 -4.60 -11.28 -10.01
C ASP A 63 -5.53 -10.53 -9.05
N TYR A 64 -5.56 -9.20 -9.10
CA TYR A 64 -6.36 -8.35 -8.21
C TYR A 64 -7.27 -7.37 -8.97
N PRO A 65 -8.21 -7.86 -9.80
CA PRO A 65 -9.06 -7.02 -10.64
C PRO A 65 -10.08 -6.18 -9.85
N GLN A 66 -10.25 -6.46 -8.55
CA GLN A 66 -11.15 -5.71 -7.68
C GLN A 66 -10.64 -4.31 -7.34
N PHE A 67 -9.34 -4.04 -7.46
CA PHE A 67 -8.78 -2.73 -7.14
C PHE A 67 -8.80 -1.81 -8.38
N PRO A 68 -9.26 -0.56 -8.24
CA PRO A 68 -9.13 0.43 -9.30
C PRO A 68 -7.64 0.67 -9.60
N VAL A 69 -7.31 0.78 -10.89
CA VAL A 69 -5.94 1.01 -11.36
C VAL A 69 -5.81 2.42 -11.89
N THR A 70 -4.78 3.13 -11.42
CA THR A 70 -4.38 4.45 -11.95
C THR A 70 -2.91 4.41 -12.34
N THR A 71 -2.52 5.08 -13.43
CA THR A 71 -1.13 5.07 -13.94
C THR A 71 -0.51 6.47 -14.03
N GLU A 72 -1.25 7.50 -13.67
CA GLU A 72 -0.85 8.91 -13.71
C GLU A 72 -1.24 9.57 -12.39
N TYR A 73 -0.38 10.47 -11.89
CA TYR A 73 -0.62 11.13 -10.60
C TYR A 73 -1.90 11.96 -10.60
N GLU A 74 -2.26 12.62 -11.71
CA GLU A 74 -3.52 13.37 -11.82
C GLU A 74 -4.74 12.45 -11.71
N LYS A 75 -4.69 11.25 -12.32
CA LYS A 75 -5.77 10.26 -12.20
C LYS A 75 -5.88 9.72 -10.78
N LEU A 76 -4.74 9.45 -10.13
CA LEU A 76 -4.73 9.04 -8.72
C LEU A 76 -5.32 10.13 -7.83
N LYS A 77 -4.89 11.39 -8.01
CA LYS A 77 -5.40 12.53 -7.26
C LYS A 77 -6.92 12.66 -7.42
N HIS A 78 -7.44 12.61 -8.64
CA HIS A 78 -8.88 12.68 -8.89
C HIS A 78 -9.65 11.54 -8.21
N GLN A 79 -9.09 10.32 -8.22
CA GLN A 79 -9.66 9.18 -7.51
C GLN A 79 -9.72 9.43 -5.99
N LEU A 80 -8.65 9.99 -5.41
CA LEU A 80 -8.61 10.33 -3.98
C LEU A 80 -9.64 11.41 -3.63
N GLU A 81 -9.75 12.47 -4.44
CA GLU A 81 -10.76 13.53 -4.25
C GLU A 81 -12.18 12.95 -4.26
N THR A 82 -12.49 12.09 -5.24
CA THR A 82 -13.79 11.41 -5.35
C THR A 82 -14.12 10.58 -4.11
N LEU A 83 -13.12 9.94 -3.50
CA LEU A 83 -13.31 9.14 -2.29
C LEU A 83 -13.48 10.00 -1.04
N LEU A 84 -12.84 11.18 -0.98
CA LEU A 84 -12.91 12.07 0.18
C LEU A 84 -14.24 12.83 0.27
N GLY A 85 -14.91 13.07 -0.86
CA GLY A 85 -16.18 13.80 -0.94
C GLY A 85 -15.98 15.26 -1.28
#